data_AF-A0A1E3P5J4-F1
#
_entry.id   AF-A0A1E3P5J4-F1
#
_cell.length_a   1.000
_cell.length_b   1.000
_cell.length_c   1.000
_cell.angle_alpha   90.00
_cell.angle_beta   90.00
_cell.angle_gamma   90.00
#
_symmetry.space_group_name_H-M   'P 1'
#
loop_
_entity.id
_entity.type
_entity.pdbx_description
1 polymer ?
#
loop_
_entity_poly.entity_id
_entity_poly.type
_entity_poly.pdbx_seq_one_letter_code
_entity_poly.pdbx_strand_id
1 'polypeptide(L)'
;MASQNQKFGFGNEVFGVPLEESINVAESLISVPSDSPDDFIHYGRIPLLVGKCGSYLKEKGLKVEGIFRVAGASRRVKELQYIFSTPPEYGRKLNWDGYTVHDAASLIRRYLNNLPEPLVPLNLYEEFREPQKKIAKDLRNALKEYRQLIDKLPQAQRQLLYYLLDILSMFADNSKDNLMPARNLAAIFQPSILSHPDHDLTPEEYALSQAVVELLIEYSKRLLPDV
;
A
#
# COMPACT_ATOMS: atom_id res chain seq x y z
N MET A 1 -1.10 21.91 14.83
CA MET A 1 -2.15 21.05 15.42
C MET A 1 -1.50 19.76 15.83
N ALA A 2 -1.48 19.42 17.12
CA ALA A 2 -0.93 18.15 17.57
C ALA A 2 -1.70 17.00 16.90
N SER A 3 -0.99 16.07 16.26
CA SER A 3 -1.59 14.88 15.67
C SER A 3 -2.37 14.11 16.75
N GLN A 4 -3.51 13.52 16.40
CA GLN A 4 -4.36 12.77 17.36
C GLN A 4 -3.60 11.65 18.10
N ASN A 5 -2.40 11.29 17.65
CA ASN A 5 -1.49 10.34 18.28
C ASN A 5 -0.94 10.81 19.63
N GLN A 6 -0.74 12.12 19.87
CA GLN A 6 -0.21 12.61 21.15
C GLN A 6 -1.18 12.42 22.33
N LYS A 7 -2.50 12.36 22.08
CA LYS A 7 -3.50 12.21 23.16
C LYS A 7 -3.48 10.85 23.87
N PHE A 8 -2.75 9.87 23.35
CA PHE A 8 -2.72 8.50 23.87
C PHE A 8 -1.32 8.08 24.36
N GLY A 9 -0.36 9.00 24.45
CA GLY A 9 0.99 8.71 24.96
C GLY A 9 1.85 7.85 24.02
N PHE A 10 1.52 7.81 22.72
CA PHE A 10 2.27 7.02 21.74
C PHE A 10 3.63 7.64 21.42
N GLY A 11 4.67 6.81 21.43
CA GLY A 11 5.87 7.08 20.64
C GLY A 11 5.44 7.15 19.17
N ASN A 12 5.62 8.32 18.55
CA ASN A 12 5.13 8.59 17.20
C ASN A 12 6.09 7.99 16.14
N GLU A 13 6.70 6.83 16.39
CA GLU A 13 7.85 6.32 15.62
C GLU A 13 7.45 5.42 14.44
N VAL A 14 6.20 4.95 14.39
CA VAL A 14 5.70 4.07 13.31
C VAL A 14 4.64 4.76 12.45
N PHE A 15 3.63 5.37 13.07
CA PHE A 15 2.55 6.05 12.35
C PHE A 15 2.81 7.57 12.33
N GLY A 16 2.56 8.23 11.20
CA GLY A 16 2.69 9.69 11.15
C GLY A 16 4.11 10.20 10.87
N VAL A 17 5.04 9.32 10.51
CA VAL A 17 6.45 9.64 10.24
C VAL A 17 6.86 9.27 8.83
N PRO A 18 7.97 9.84 8.31
CA PRO A 18 8.50 9.44 7.01
C PRO A 18 8.67 7.91 6.90
N LEU A 19 8.40 7.38 5.71
CA LEU A 19 8.37 5.93 5.46
C LEU A 19 9.68 5.25 5.89
N GLU A 20 10.83 5.86 5.59
CA GLU A 20 12.16 5.33 5.95
C GLU A 20 12.33 5.20 7.47
N GLU A 21 11.85 6.19 8.25
CA GLU A 21 11.92 6.16 9.72
C GLU A 21 11.07 5.01 10.29
N SER A 22 9.84 4.85 9.79
CA SER A 22 8.95 3.74 10.18
C SER A 22 9.57 2.37 9.87
N ILE A 23 10.20 2.21 8.70
CA ILE A 23 10.90 0.98 8.31
C ILE A 23 12.05 0.69 9.28
N ASN A 24 12.87 1.69 9.63
CA ASN A 24 14.01 1.52 10.53
C ASN A 24 13.60 1.11 11.96
N VAL A 25 12.39 1.48 12.39
CA VAL A 25 11.83 1.05 13.69
C VAL A 25 11.40 -0.41 13.64
N ALA A 26 10.65 -0.79 12.61
CA ALA A 26 10.20 -2.16 12.46
C ALA A 26 9.98 -2.52 10.98
N GLU A 27 10.87 -3.35 10.44
CA GLU A 27 10.81 -3.83 9.07
C GLU A 27 10.32 -5.29 8.95
N SER A 28 9.76 -5.59 7.79
CA SER A 28 9.61 -6.93 7.24
C SER A 28 10.40 -7.00 5.95
N LEU A 29 11.17 -8.08 5.79
CA LEU A 29 11.87 -8.36 4.53
C LEU A 29 10.86 -8.91 3.52
N ILE A 30 10.97 -8.46 2.27
CA ILE A 30 10.26 -9.08 1.16
C ILE A 30 11.18 -10.13 0.53
N SER A 31 10.71 -11.37 0.50
CA SER A 31 11.47 -12.54 0.09
C SER A 31 10.75 -13.26 -1.04
N VAL A 32 11.47 -13.63 -2.10
CA VAL A 32 11.02 -14.60 -3.11
C VAL A 32 11.82 -15.89 -2.92
N PRO A 33 11.20 -17.08 -3.06
CA PRO A 33 11.96 -18.33 -3.14
C PRO A 33 12.99 -18.21 -4.26
N SER A 34 14.26 -18.55 -3.98
CA SER A 34 15.26 -18.68 -5.04
C SER A 34 15.12 -20.03 -5.74
N ASP A 35 15.92 -20.28 -6.77
CA ASP A 35 16.01 -21.60 -7.43
C ASP A 35 16.44 -22.72 -6.45
N SER A 36 16.95 -22.36 -5.26
CA SER A 36 17.25 -23.30 -4.19
C SER A 36 16.12 -23.30 -3.14
N PRO A 37 15.57 -24.47 -2.76
CA PRO A 37 14.40 -24.58 -1.86
C PRO A 37 14.54 -23.94 -0.48
N ASP A 38 15.77 -23.75 -0.01
CA ASP A 38 16.10 -23.20 1.32
C ASP A 38 16.67 -21.77 1.27
N ASP A 39 16.73 -21.16 0.08
CA ASP A 39 17.31 -19.84 -0.12
C ASP A 39 16.25 -18.86 -0.63
N PHE A 40 16.30 -17.64 -0.10
CA PHE A 40 15.32 -16.60 -0.36
C PHE A 40 16.02 -15.35 -0.83
N ILE A 41 15.65 -14.85 -2.01
CA ILE A 41 16.15 -13.57 -2.49
C ILE A 41 15.38 -12.47 -1.78
N HIS A 42 16.06 -11.75 -0.90
CA HIS A 42 15.53 -10.54 -0.25
C HIS A 42 15.65 -9.36 -1.20
N TYR A 43 14.52 -8.87 -1.73
CA TYR A 43 14.51 -7.79 -2.74
C TYR A 43 14.05 -6.44 -2.19
N GLY A 44 13.65 -6.38 -0.92
CA GLY A 44 13.38 -5.10 -0.27
C GLY A 44 12.90 -5.17 1.16
N ARG A 45 12.71 -3.99 1.76
CA ARG A 45 12.27 -3.81 3.14
C ARG A 45 11.01 -2.95 3.12
N ILE A 46 10.02 -3.37 3.89
CA ILE A 46 8.75 -2.65 4.05
C ILE A 46 8.41 -2.55 5.54
N PRO A 47 7.50 -1.66 5.95
CA PRO A 47 7.06 -1.59 7.33
C PRO A 47 6.49 -2.94 7.79
N LEU A 48 6.91 -3.40 8.97
CA LEU A 48 6.52 -4.70 9.53
C LEU A 48 5.00 -4.88 9.56
N LEU A 49 4.26 -3.83 9.92
CA LEU A 49 2.80 -3.87 9.96
C LEU A 49 2.19 -4.14 8.58
N VAL A 50 2.78 -3.59 7.52
CA VAL A 50 2.30 -3.81 6.15
C VAL A 50 2.55 -5.26 5.75
N GLY A 51 3.74 -5.79 6.03
CA GLY A 51 4.08 -7.20 5.78
C GLY A 51 3.20 -8.18 6.55
N LYS A 52 3.01 -7.97 7.87
CA LYS A 52 2.17 -8.84 8.72
C LYS A 52 0.70 -8.79 8.33
N CYS A 53 0.14 -7.58 8.13
CA CYS A 53 -1.24 -7.44 7.68
C CYS A 53 -1.42 -8.05 6.29
N GLY A 54 -0.51 -7.77 5.36
CA GLY A 54 -0.59 -8.28 4.00
C GLY A 54 -0.51 -9.81 3.93
N SER A 55 0.35 -10.45 4.72
CA SER A 55 0.40 -11.91 4.84
C SER A 55 -0.92 -12.49 5.33
N TYR A 56 -1.49 -11.95 6.40
CA TYR A 56 -2.79 -12.39 6.92
C TYR A 56 -3.93 -12.18 5.92
N LEU A 57 -3.91 -11.05 5.21
CA LEU A 57 -4.88 -10.74 4.14
C LEU A 57 -4.77 -11.71 2.96
N LYS A 58 -3.56 -12.07 2.52
CA LYS A 58 -3.35 -13.07 1.46
C LYS A 58 -3.86 -14.45 1.89
N GLU A 59 -3.67 -14.82 3.16
CA GLU A 59 -4.11 -16.13 3.67
C GLU A 59 -5.63 -16.23 3.86
N LYS A 60 -6.28 -15.20 4.42
CA LYS A 60 -7.68 -15.28 4.88
C LYS A 60 -8.65 -14.38 4.12
N GLY A 61 -8.15 -13.37 3.40
CA GLY A 61 -8.97 -12.27 2.88
C GLY A 61 -9.39 -12.39 1.42
N LEU A 62 -8.73 -13.23 0.62
CA LEU A 62 -8.86 -13.22 -0.86
C LEU A 62 -10.29 -13.36 -1.40
N LYS A 63 -11.16 -14.03 -0.65
CA LYS A 63 -12.57 -14.28 -1.03
C LYS A 63 -13.58 -13.51 -0.17
N VAL A 64 -13.11 -12.63 0.71
CA VAL A 64 -13.98 -11.87 1.61
C VAL A 64 -14.57 -10.67 0.88
N GLU A 65 -15.89 -10.64 0.76
CA GLU A 65 -16.60 -9.57 0.06
C GLU A 65 -16.27 -8.18 0.61
N GLY A 66 -15.99 -7.24 -0.30
CA GLY A 66 -15.70 -5.86 0.06
C GLY A 66 -14.42 -5.68 0.87
N ILE A 67 -13.45 -6.59 0.77
CA ILE A 67 -12.12 -6.40 1.38
C ILE A 67 -11.50 -5.05 0.98
N PHE A 68 -10.81 -4.38 1.90
CA PHE A 68 -10.38 -2.96 1.83
C PHE A 68 -11.49 -1.90 1.73
N ARG A 69 -12.71 -2.23 1.29
CA ARG A 69 -13.85 -1.29 1.29
C ARG A 69 -14.50 -1.23 2.67
N VAL A 70 -14.89 -2.39 3.19
CA VAL A 70 -15.55 -2.53 4.50
C VAL A 70 -14.56 -2.20 5.61
N ALA A 71 -14.97 -1.31 6.52
CA ALA A 71 -14.17 -0.91 7.65
C ALA A 71 -14.13 -1.99 8.73
N GLY A 72 -12.96 -2.21 9.31
CA GLY A 72 -12.80 -2.98 10.54
C GLY A 72 -13.39 -2.26 11.75
N ALA A 73 -13.53 -2.98 12.85
CA ALA A 73 -14.03 -2.41 14.09
C ALA A 73 -13.03 -1.38 14.64
N SER A 74 -13.49 -0.13 14.82
CA SER A 74 -12.65 0.99 15.26
C SER A 74 -11.84 0.68 16.53
N ARG A 75 -12.44 -0.03 17.50
CA ARG A 75 -11.74 -0.48 18.72
C ARG A 75 -10.56 -1.40 18.40
N ARG A 76 -10.77 -2.45 17.59
CA ARG A 76 -9.71 -3.41 17.23
C ARG A 76 -8.64 -2.79 16.34
N VAL A 77 -9.01 -1.90 15.42
CA VAL A 77 -8.03 -1.17 14.60
C VAL A 77 -7.13 -0.27 15.47
N LYS A 78 -7.68 0.39 16.49
CA LYS A 78 -6.89 1.17 17.46
C LYS A 78 -5.99 0.27 18.31
N GLU A 79 -6.48 -0.89 18.71
CA GLU A 79 -5.69 -1.89 19.44
C GLU A 79 -4.53 -2.42 18.60
N LEU A 80 -4.77 -2.76 17.33
CA LEU A 80 -3.70 -3.13 16.39
C LEU A 80 -2.70 -1.98 16.20
N GLN A 81 -3.17 -0.75 16.03
CA GLN A 81 -2.30 0.42 15.95
C GLN A 81 -1.40 0.54 17.20
N TYR A 82 -1.96 0.31 18.39
CA TYR A 82 -1.19 0.27 19.64
C TYR A 82 -0.14 -0.84 19.61
N ILE A 83 -0.52 -2.07 19.26
CA ILE A 83 0.38 -3.22 19.21
C ILE A 83 1.55 -2.98 18.25
N PHE A 84 1.29 -2.46 17.05
CA PHE A 84 2.32 -2.17 16.05
C PHE A 84 3.15 -0.92 16.37
N SER A 85 2.77 -0.12 17.38
CA SER A 85 3.54 1.04 17.85
C SER A 85 4.29 0.77 19.15
N THR A 86 4.16 -0.42 19.74
CA THR A 86 4.69 -0.72 21.08
C THR A 86 5.99 -1.54 20.99
N PRO A 87 7.13 -1.01 21.48
CA PRO A 87 8.37 -1.78 21.59
C PRO A 87 8.28 -2.89 22.65
N PRO A 88 9.17 -3.90 22.60
CA PRO A 88 10.19 -4.12 21.56
C PRO A 88 9.64 -4.91 20.36
N GLU A 89 8.44 -5.46 20.49
CA GLU A 89 7.92 -6.44 19.54
C GLU A 89 7.32 -5.79 18.29
N TYR A 90 6.73 -4.59 18.38
CA TYR A 90 6.07 -3.90 17.26
C TYR A 90 5.13 -4.82 16.46
N GLY A 91 4.42 -5.73 17.14
CA GLY A 91 3.54 -6.71 16.51
C GLY A 91 4.21 -7.91 15.83
N ARG A 92 5.54 -8.13 15.97
CA ARG A 92 6.23 -9.33 15.42
C ARG A 92 5.56 -10.65 15.84
N LYS A 93 5.13 -10.72 17.10
CA LYS A 93 4.46 -11.87 17.74
C LYS A 93 2.93 -11.72 17.79
N LEU A 94 2.33 -10.82 17.02
CA LEU A 94 0.88 -10.64 16.99
C LEU A 94 0.19 -11.97 16.63
N ASN A 95 -0.77 -12.37 17.47
CA ASN A 95 -1.75 -13.39 17.13
C ASN A 95 -3.01 -12.70 16.56
N TRP A 96 -3.51 -13.20 15.43
CA TRP A 96 -4.70 -12.67 14.77
C TRP A 96 -6.01 -13.17 15.38
N ASP A 97 -5.98 -14.05 16.38
CA ASP A 97 -7.17 -14.49 17.11
C ASP A 97 -7.96 -13.29 17.67
N GLY A 98 -9.25 -13.23 17.32
CA GLY A 98 -10.15 -12.12 17.70
C GLY A 98 -10.10 -10.90 16.77
N TYR A 99 -9.20 -10.89 15.77
CA TYR A 99 -9.14 -9.89 14.71
C TYR A 99 -9.69 -10.44 13.40
N THR A 100 -10.10 -9.53 12.51
CA THR A 100 -10.64 -9.83 11.19
C THR A 100 -9.77 -9.27 10.08
N VAL A 101 -9.92 -9.79 8.86
CA VAL A 101 -9.27 -9.24 7.67
C VAL A 101 -9.64 -7.77 7.40
N HIS A 102 -10.84 -7.33 7.78
CA HIS A 102 -11.23 -5.92 7.66
C HIS A 102 -10.47 -5.02 8.64
N ASP A 103 -10.09 -5.53 9.81
CA ASP A 103 -9.26 -4.79 10.77
C ASP A 103 -7.84 -4.61 10.21
N ALA A 104 -7.23 -5.68 9.68
CA ALA A 104 -5.93 -5.64 9.03
C ALA A 104 -5.91 -4.71 7.81
N ALA A 105 -6.91 -4.83 6.92
CA ALA A 105 -7.07 -3.96 5.76
C ALA A 105 -7.24 -2.48 6.16
N SER A 106 -8.01 -2.23 7.21
CA SER A 106 -8.21 -0.87 7.73
C SER A 106 -6.94 -0.30 8.37
N LEU A 107 -6.11 -1.14 8.98
CA LEU A 107 -4.83 -0.71 9.53
C LEU A 107 -3.83 -0.32 8.43
N ILE A 108 -3.72 -1.10 7.35
CA ILE A 108 -2.87 -0.72 6.19
C ILE A 108 -3.32 0.63 5.63
N ARG A 109 -4.62 0.80 5.35
CA ARG A 109 -5.16 2.09 4.87
C ARG A 109 -4.83 3.23 5.82
N ARG A 110 -5.02 3.01 7.13
CA ARG A 110 -4.68 4.00 8.16
C ARG A 110 -3.20 4.35 8.15
N TYR A 111 -2.31 3.36 8.04
CA TYR A 111 -0.88 3.60 7.99
C TYR A 111 -0.50 4.49 6.80
N LEU A 112 -0.92 4.09 5.60
CA LEU A 112 -0.60 4.82 4.36
C LEU A 112 -1.17 6.24 4.37
N ASN A 113 -2.40 6.44 4.84
CA ASN A 113 -3.02 7.76 4.93
C ASN A 113 -2.39 8.67 6.01
N ASN A 114 -1.62 8.12 6.94
CA ASN A 114 -0.89 8.90 7.94
C ASN A 114 0.56 9.15 7.55
N LEU A 115 1.04 8.67 6.39
CA LEU A 115 2.35 9.09 5.91
C LEU A 115 2.36 10.61 5.71
N PRO A 116 3.47 11.31 6.03
CA PRO A 116 3.55 12.77 5.85
C PRO A 116 3.35 13.24 4.41
N GLU A 117 3.62 12.35 3.45
CA GLU A 117 3.47 12.55 2.02
C GLU A 117 2.91 11.26 1.39
N PRO A 118 2.14 11.35 0.28
CA PRO A 118 1.72 10.18 -0.48
C PRO A 118 2.90 9.33 -0.95
N LEU A 119 2.63 8.07 -1.28
CA LEU A 119 3.68 7.12 -1.65
C LEU A 119 4.46 7.53 -2.90
N VAL A 120 3.77 8.10 -3.90
CA VAL A 120 4.38 8.89 -4.98
C VAL A 120 4.56 10.32 -4.45
N PRO A 121 5.81 10.78 -4.26
CA PRO A 121 6.05 12.12 -3.74
C PRO A 121 5.51 13.21 -4.67
N LEU A 122 5.17 14.37 -4.10
CA LEU A 122 4.52 15.48 -4.79
C LEU A 122 5.35 16.00 -5.98
N ASN A 123 6.68 15.92 -5.90
CA ASN A 123 7.56 16.32 -7.00
C ASN A 123 7.47 15.42 -8.24
N LEU A 124 6.97 14.18 -8.09
CA LEU A 124 6.74 13.23 -9.18
C LEU A 124 5.25 13.10 -9.54
N TYR A 125 4.36 13.76 -8.82
CA TYR A 125 2.91 13.64 -8.96
C TYR A 125 2.44 13.90 -10.41
N GLU A 126 2.85 15.02 -11.02
CA GLU A 126 2.47 15.33 -12.40
C GLU A 126 3.09 14.36 -13.41
N GLU A 127 4.35 13.97 -13.22
CA GLU A 127 5.01 13.00 -14.10
C GLU A 127 4.28 11.65 -14.12
N PHE A 128 3.75 11.21 -12.97
CA PHE A 128 2.94 9.98 -12.88
C PHE A 128 1.58 10.07 -13.59
N ARG A 129 1.09 11.27 -13.92
CA ARG A 129 -0.22 11.45 -14.59
C ARG A 129 -0.10 11.55 -16.10
N GLU A 130 1.06 11.98 -16.60
CA GLU A 130 1.31 12.18 -18.02
C GLU A 130 1.10 10.93 -18.90
N PRO A 131 1.57 9.72 -18.51
CA PRO A 131 1.33 8.53 -19.34
C PRO A 131 -0.16 8.22 -19.48
N GLN A 132 -0.96 8.47 -18.43
CA GLN A 132 -2.40 8.23 -18.44
C GLN A 132 -3.13 9.12 -19.44
N LYS A 133 -2.70 10.37 -19.61
CA LYS A 133 -3.29 11.31 -20.59
C LYS A 133 -3.10 10.82 -22.04
N LYS A 134 -2.14 9.94 -22.29
CA LYS A 134 -1.75 9.45 -23.64
C LYS A 134 -2.06 7.97 -23.87
N ILE A 135 -2.59 7.28 -22.85
CA ILE A 135 -2.77 5.82 -22.84
C ILE A 135 -3.58 5.29 -24.03
N ALA A 136 -4.61 6.02 -24.45
CA ALA A 136 -5.49 5.61 -25.55
C ALA A 136 -4.76 5.47 -26.89
N LYS A 137 -3.58 6.12 -27.03
CA LYS A 137 -2.76 6.07 -28.24
C LYS A 137 -1.75 4.93 -28.20
N ASP A 138 -1.11 4.72 -27.05
CA ASP A 138 -0.04 3.73 -26.91
C ASP A 138 0.10 3.22 -25.47
N LEU A 139 -0.64 2.15 -25.15
CA LEU A 139 -0.55 1.47 -23.86
C LEU A 139 0.85 0.93 -23.57
N ARG A 140 1.56 0.43 -24.59
CA ARG A 140 2.88 -0.20 -24.39
C ARG A 140 3.90 0.86 -23.98
N ASN A 141 3.88 2.02 -24.63
CA ASN A 141 4.73 3.13 -24.27
C ASN A 141 4.36 3.71 -22.89
N ALA A 142 3.06 3.83 -22.58
CA ALA A 142 2.63 4.27 -21.25
C ALA A 142 3.15 3.35 -20.13
N LEU A 143 3.09 2.02 -20.31
CA LEU A 143 3.64 1.06 -19.35
C LEU A 143 5.17 1.17 -19.21
N LYS A 144 5.88 1.45 -20.31
CA LYS A 144 7.33 1.69 -20.28
C LYS A 144 7.67 2.95 -19.49
N GLU A 145 6.93 4.03 -19.69
CA GLU A 145 7.10 5.28 -18.94
C GLU A 145 6.81 5.06 -17.44
N TYR A 146 5.74 4.33 -17.10
CA TYR A 146 5.46 4.00 -15.69
C TYR A 146 6.59 3.21 -15.03
N ARG A 147 7.20 2.22 -15.70
CA ARG A 147 8.37 1.52 -15.16
C ARG A 147 9.50 2.51 -14.83
N GLN A 148 9.82 3.40 -15.77
CA GLN A 148 10.86 4.42 -15.56
C GLN A 148 10.54 5.37 -14.40
N LEU A 149 9.27 5.75 -14.24
CA LEU A 149 8.81 6.60 -13.16
C LEU A 149 8.88 5.89 -11.80
N ILE A 150 8.52 4.61 -11.75
CA ILE A 150 8.68 3.79 -10.54
C ILE A 150 10.16 3.65 -10.18
N ASP A 151 11.05 3.50 -11.17
CA ASP A 151 12.51 3.44 -10.94
C ASP A 151 13.08 4.74 -10.37
N LYS A 152 12.46 5.90 -10.66
CA LYS A 152 12.83 7.20 -10.08
C LYS A 152 12.37 7.38 -8.63
N LEU A 153 11.42 6.58 -8.13
CA LEU A 153 10.98 6.68 -6.75
C LEU A 153 12.14 6.37 -5.78
N PRO A 154 12.17 7.01 -4.59
CA PRO A 154 13.12 6.60 -3.57
C PRO A 154 12.90 5.13 -3.18
N GLN A 155 13.97 4.47 -2.76
CA GLN A 155 14.00 3.00 -2.65
C GLN A 155 12.88 2.43 -1.79
N ALA A 156 12.61 3.00 -0.61
CA ALA A 156 11.54 2.54 0.27
C ALA A 156 10.15 2.69 -0.34
N GLN A 157 9.87 3.83 -0.98
CA GLN A 157 8.61 4.11 -1.67
C GLN A 157 8.40 3.14 -2.82
N ARG A 158 9.45 2.89 -3.63
CA ARG A 158 9.42 1.92 -4.72
C ARG A 158 9.11 0.51 -4.22
N GLN A 159 9.80 0.06 -3.17
CA GLN A 159 9.61 -1.28 -2.60
C GLN A 159 8.21 -1.46 -2.00
N LEU A 160 7.73 -0.47 -1.26
CA LEU A 160 6.37 -0.48 -0.72
C LEU A 160 5.32 -0.43 -1.85
N LEU A 161 5.55 0.37 -2.89
CA LEU A 161 4.64 0.44 -4.05
C LEU A 161 4.56 -0.90 -4.76
N TYR A 162 5.69 -1.55 -5.04
CA TYR A 162 5.69 -2.90 -5.62
C TYR A 162 4.91 -3.91 -4.77
N TYR A 163 5.15 -3.91 -3.45
CA TYR A 163 4.43 -4.79 -2.54
C TYR A 163 2.91 -4.53 -2.57
N LEU A 164 2.50 -3.25 -2.57
CA LEU A 164 1.09 -2.87 -2.64
C LEU A 164 0.46 -3.26 -3.98
N LEU A 165 1.14 -3.02 -5.11
CA LEU A 165 0.62 -3.41 -6.42
C LEU A 165 0.49 -4.93 -6.56
N ASP A 166 1.45 -5.69 -6.06
CA ASP A 166 1.39 -7.16 -6.00
C ASP A 166 0.15 -7.62 -5.22
N ILE A 167 0.00 -7.21 -3.95
CA ILE A 167 -1.14 -7.66 -3.14
C ILE A 167 -2.48 -7.18 -3.72
N LEU A 168 -2.59 -5.92 -4.17
CA LEU A 168 -3.83 -5.39 -4.72
C LEU A 168 -4.23 -6.10 -6.01
N SER A 169 -3.26 -6.47 -6.86
CA SER A 169 -3.53 -7.26 -8.06
C SER A 169 -4.04 -8.66 -7.74
N MET A 170 -3.50 -9.34 -6.71
CA MET A 170 -4.01 -10.63 -6.25
C MET A 170 -5.48 -10.54 -5.80
N PHE A 171 -5.86 -9.43 -5.15
CA PHE A 171 -7.26 -9.18 -4.77
C PHE A 171 -8.14 -8.87 -5.98
N ALA A 172 -7.65 -8.07 -6.93
CA ALA A 172 -8.35 -7.76 -8.16
C ALA A 172 -8.58 -9.02 -9.03
N ASP A 173 -7.60 -9.92 -9.13
CA ASP A 173 -7.71 -11.20 -9.85
C ASP A 173 -8.82 -12.09 -9.25
N ASN A 174 -9.09 -11.94 -7.94
CA ASN A 174 -10.14 -12.66 -7.22
C ASN A 174 -11.46 -11.86 -7.08
N SER A 175 -11.65 -10.80 -7.89
CA SER A 175 -12.81 -9.91 -7.78
C SER A 175 -14.15 -10.57 -8.03
N LYS A 176 -14.17 -11.77 -8.63
CA LYS A 176 -15.40 -12.58 -8.78
C LYS A 176 -15.99 -13.00 -7.45
N ASP A 177 -15.13 -13.28 -6.46
CA ASP A 177 -15.55 -13.70 -5.11
C ASP A 177 -15.60 -12.50 -4.17
N ASN A 178 -14.55 -11.67 -4.12
CA ASN A 178 -14.47 -10.58 -3.15
C ASN A 178 -15.15 -9.26 -3.60
N LEU A 179 -15.61 -9.17 -4.86
CA LEU A 179 -16.30 -8.01 -5.43
C LEU A 179 -15.46 -6.71 -5.51
N MET A 180 -14.13 -6.82 -5.47
CA MET A 180 -13.20 -5.69 -5.48
C MET A 180 -12.28 -5.72 -6.71
N PRO A 181 -12.77 -5.34 -7.90
CA PRO A 181 -11.93 -5.15 -9.09
C PRO A 181 -10.92 -4.01 -8.89
N ALA A 182 -9.92 -3.93 -9.77
CA ALA A 182 -8.85 -2.92 -9.73
C ALA A 182 -9.39 -1.49 -9.57
N ARG A 183 -10.46 -1.12 -10.29
CA ARG A 183 -11.13 0.19 -10.16
C ARG A 183 -11.57 0.52 -8.73
N ASN A 184 -12.17 -0.44 -8.03
CA ASN A 184 -12.67 -0.24 -6.67
C ASN A 184 -11.51 -0.12 -5.67
N LEU A 185 -10.46 -0.91 -5.86
CA LEU A 185 -9.25 -0.83 -5.05
C LEU A 185 -8.52 0.50 -5.30
N ALA A 186 -8.40 0.93 -6.55
CA ALA A 186 -7.79 2.20 -6.92
C ALA A 186 -8.50 3.39 -6.27
N ALA A 187 -9.84 3.41 -6.26
CA ALA A 187 -10.60 4.47 -5.58
C ALA A 187 -10.29 4.57 -4.07
N ILE A 188 -9.91 3.46 -3.43
CA ILE A 188 -9.60 3.40 -1.99
C ILE A 188 -8.15 3.80 -1.72
N PHE A 189 -7.22 3.37 -2.57
CA PHE A 189 -5.78 3.54 -2.36
C PHE A 189 -5.19 4.77 -3.06
N GLN A 190 -5.87 5.35 -4.05
CA GLN A 190 -5.38 6.54 -4.74
C GLN A 190 -5.01 7.69 -3.79
N PRO A 191 -5.80 8.05 -2.77
CA PRO A 191 -5.46 9.16 -1.90
C PRO A 191 -4.13 8.98 -1.14
N SER A 192 -3.71 7.73 -0.90
CA SER A 192 -2.43 7.43 -0.26
C SER A 192 -1.29 7.13 -1.23
N ILE A 193 -1.60 6.74 -2.47
CA ILE A 193 -0.59 6.43 -3.48
C ILE A 193 -0.21 7.67 -4.29
N LEU A 194 -1.20 8.41 -4.81
CA LEU A 194 -0.99 9.49 -5.77
C LEU A 194 -2.05 10.57 -5.56
N SER A 195 -1.77 11.56 -4.72
CA SER A 195 -2.67 12.69 -4.43
C SER A 195 -1.88 14.00 -4.35
N HIS A 196 -2.58 15.12 -4.51
CA HIS A 196 -1.98 16.46 -4.45
C HIS A 196 -2.99 17.43 -3.82
N PRO A 197 -2.61 18.23 -2.81
CA PRO A 197 -3.54 19.11 -2.08
C PRO A 197 -4.35 20.05 -2.99
N ASP A 198 -3.74 20.56 -4.05
CA ASP A 198 -4.40 21.48 -5.00
C ASP A 198 -5.48 20.79 -5.87
N HIS A 199 -5.46 19.46 -5.96
CA HIS A 199 -6.34 18.66 -6.80
C HIS A 199 -7.39 17.87 -6.03
N ASP A 200 -7.31 17.82 -4.70
CA ASP A 200 -8.18 17.01 -3.84
C ASP A 200 -9.67 17.36 -3.97
N LEU A 201 -9.99 18.61 -4.35
CA LEU A 201 -11.36 19.10 -4.52
C LEU A 201 -11.83 19.14 -5.98
N THR A 202 -11.01 18.70 -6.93
CA THR A 202 -11.31 18.76 -8.36
C THR A 202 -11.64 17.35 -8.89
N PRO A 203 -12.92 17.06 -9.22
CA PRO A 203 -13.34 15.70 -9.59
C PRO A 203 -12.59 15.11 -10.79
N GLU A 204 -12.26 15.95 -11.78
CA GLU A 204 -11.53 15.52 -12.99
C GLU A 204 -10.08 15.12 -12.67
N GLU A 205 -9.40 15.90 -11.82
CA GLU A 205 -8.03 15.63 -11.40
C GLU A 205 -7.96 14.35 -10.53
N TYR A 206 -8.96 14.17 -9.66
CA TYR A 206 -9.15 12.95 -8.86
C TYR A 206 -9.36 11.73 -9.76
N ALA A 207 -10.25 11.83 -10.75
CA ALA A 207 -10.55 10.73 -11.68
C ALA A 207 -9.30 10.32 -12.48
N LEU A 208 -8.47 11.27 -12.89
CA LEU A 208 -7.22 10.98 -13.59
C LEU A 208 -6.25 10.21 -12.67
N SER A 209 -6.07 10.68 -11.44
CA SER A 209 -5.17 10.04 -10.46
C SER A 209 -5.66 8.63 -10.09
N GLN A 210 -6.98 8.44 -9.99
CA GLN A 210 -7.58 7.13 -9.77
C GLN A 210 -7.31 6.20 -10.96
N ALA A 211 -7.46 6.69 -12.18
CA ALA A 211 -7.22 5.91 -13.40
C ALA A 211 -5.75 5.47 -13.53
N VAL A 212 -4.79 6.31 -13.08
CA VAL A 212 -3.38 5.92 -12.96
C VAL A 212 -3.25 4.71 -12.03
N VAL A 213 -3.77 4.80 -10.81
CA VAL A 213 -3.64 3.73 -9.81
C VAL A 213 -4.36 2.45 -10.26
N GLU A 214 -5.51 2.57 -10.92
CA GLU A 214 -6.23 1.44 -11.52
C GLU A 214 -5.37 0.71 -12.54
N LEU A 215 -4.74 1.44 -13.45
CA LEU A 215 -3.82 0.87 -14.44
C LEU A 215 -2.62 0.20 -13.78
N LEU A 216 -2.01 0.83 -12.77
CA LEU A 216 -0.86 0.25 -12.07
C LEU A 216 -1.23 -1.08 -11.40
N ILE A 217 -2.44 -1.22 -10.86
CA ILE A 217 -2.94 -2.47 -10.27
C ILE A 217 -3.18 -3.51 -11.37
N GLU A 218 -3.90 -3.15 -12.44
CA GLU A 218 -4.28 -4.05 -13.53
C GLU A 218 -3.06 -4.60 -14.28
N TYR A 219 -2.04 -3.78 -14.47
CA TYR A 219 -0.82 -4.15 -15.19
C TYR A 219 0.38 -4.39 -14.27
N SER A 220 0.16 -4.57 -12.97
CA SER A 220 1.18 -4.84 -11.95
C SER A 220 2.20 -5.92 -12.38
N LYS A 221 1.75 -7.06 -12.93
CA LYS A 221 2.62 -8.14 -13.43
C LYS A 221 3.60 -7.70 -14.52
N ARG A 222 3.25 -6.64 -15.27
CA ARG A 222 4.13 -6.01 -16.27
C ARG A 222 4.90 -4.83 -15.71
N LEU A 223 4.71 -4.41 -14.48
CA LEU A 223 5.41 -3.27 -13.87
C LEU A 223 6.37 -3.70 -12.78
N LEU A 224 6.08 -4.82 -12.12
CA LEU A 224 6.96 -5.48 -11.17
C LEU A 224 8.24 -5.94 -11.87
N PRO A 225 9.39 -5.93 -11.16
CA PRO A 225 10.62 -6.46 -11.69
C PRO A 225 10.45 -7.95 -12.04
N ASP A 226 11.11 -8.39 -13.10
CA ASP A 226 11.25 -9.82 -13.40
C ASP A 226 12.19 -10.40 -12.32
N VAL A 227 11.63 -11.11 -11.34
CA VAL A 227 12.37 -11.82 -10.28
C VAL A 227 12.43 -13.30 -10.61
#